data_AF-A0A146K8Y5-F1
#
_entry.id   AF-A0A146K8Y5-F1
#
_cell.length_a   1.000
_cell.length_b   1.000
_cell.length_c   1.000
_cell.angle_alpha   90.00
_cell.angle_beta   90.00
_cell.angle_gamma   90.00
#
_symmetry.space_group_name_H-M   'P 1'
#
loop_
_entity.id
_entity.type
_entity.pdbx_description
1 polymer ?
#
loop_
_entity_poly.entity_id
_entity_poly.type
_entity_poly.pdbx_seq_one_letter_code
_entity_poly.pdbx_strand_id
1 'polypeptide(L)'
;EMHAKYKKVYIVSISTEEKSKVEALKRNMQLMGKYNLAVDQRKEGLQRYMEQQNVQGIPHSFLFDKLGNMVWQGQPTNAECQQHLEMLDASVALVQNQQPSQEVFEEFWEEVYEDEEYEVDIPRIIRELDFVTNVQEYKEGMPIMIECFATWCQPCINAVPHLAEMHETFNNVYMVSVSIEEKNKVEALKRNTPMMDKYNIAVDGKSNQLDRYMEHQNVDGIPHCFLFDKTGVMVWQGQPMTAECRNLLKKLNTSIKPTNNDQAKSVLTNIIKGLDFVSNVKEYKEGMPVMLECFATWCPPCRAAIPHLAEMHAKYKNVYIVSISTEEKSKVEA
;
A
#
# COMPACT_ATOMS: atom_id res chain seq x y z
N GLU A 1 1.70 -6.75 38.46
CA GLU A 1 1.63 -5.45 39.17
C GLU A 1 2.16 -4.28 38.33
N MET A 2 3.21 -4.47 37.51
CA MET A 2 3.84 -3.37 36.75
C MET A 2 2.90 -2.60 35.80
N HIS A 3 2.01 -3.28 35.06
CA HIS A 3 1.06 -2.62 34.14
C HIS A 3 0.05 -1.70 34.85
N ALA A 4 -0.25 -1.94 36.13
CA ALA A 4 -1.14 -1.06 36.91
C ALA A 4 -0.41 0.19 37.42
N LYS A 5 0.92 0.13 37.55
CA LYS A 5 1.79 1.20 38.07
C LYS A 5 2.19 2.19 36.96
N TYR A 6 2.45 1.71 35.74
CA TYR A 6 2.92 2.53 34.61
C TYR A 6 1.86 2.64 33.52
N LYS A 7 0.92 3.59 33.66
CA LYS A 7 -0.22 3.73 32.75
C LYS A 7 0.15 4.29 31.37
N LYS A 8 1.34 4.87 31.23
CA LYS A 8 1.81 5.54 30.01
C LYS A 8 2.90 4.75 29.27
N VAL A 9 3.22 3.54 29.75
CA VAL A 9 4.18 2.63 29.12
C VAL A 9 3.44 1.38 28.64
N TYR A 10 3.57 1.05 27.35
CA TYR A 10 2.97 -0.15 26.77
C TYR A 10 3.90 -1.34 26.98
N ILE A 11 3.47 -2.32 27.79
CA ILE A 11 4.27 -3.51 28.11
C ILE A 11 3.67 -4.71 27.39
N VAL A 12 4.46 -5.36 26.55
CA VAL A 12 4.12 -6.61 25.86
C VAL A 12 5.16 -7.66 26.19
N SER A 13 4.74 -8.86 26.61
CA SER A 13 5.64 -10.03 26.61
C SER A 13 5.36 -10.90 25.41
N ILE A 14 6.42 -11.38 24.78
CA ILE A 14 6.35 -12.14 23.54
C ILE A 14 6.94 -13.54 23.78
N SER A 15 6.29 -14.58 23.26
CA SER A 15 6.76 -15.96 23.30
C SER A 15 6.92 -16.53 21.90
N THR A 16 7.95 -17.34 21.66
CA THR A 16 8.16 -18.10 20.42
C THR A 16 7.52 -19.49 20.45
N GLU A 17 6.81 -19.84 21.53
CA GLU A 17 6.08 -21.10 21.65
C GLU A 17 4.75 -21.08 20.88
N GLU A 18 4.24 -22.27 20.53
CA GLU A 18 2.93 -22.41 19.88
C GLU A 18 1.82 -21.72 20.68
N LYS A 19 0.90 -21.03 19.97
CA LYS A 19 -0.22 -20.31 20.59
C LYS A 19 -1.02 -21.16 21.58
N SER A 20 -1.25 -22.43 21.24
CA SER A 20 -1.95 -23.39 22.10
C SER A 20 -1.24 -23.65 23.43
N LYS A 21 0.09 -23.68 23.44
CA LYS A 21 0.91 -23.83 24.66
C LYS A 21 0.86 -22.56 25.52
N VAL A 22 0.92 -21.39 24.88
CA VAL A 22 0.85 -20.09 25.57
C VAL A 22 -0.54 -19.88 26.18
N GLU A 23 -1.61 -20.29 25.49
CA GLU A 23 -2.98 -20.27 26.02
C GLU A 23 -3.19 -21.26 27.17
N ALA A 24 -2.61 -22.46 27.08
CA ALA A 24 -2.62 -23.42 28.19
C ALA A 24 -1.88 -22.88 29.42
N LEU A 25 -0.73 -22.22 29.22
CA LEU A 25 0.01 -21.56 30.28
C LEU A 25 -0.78 -20.40 30.92
N LYS A 26 -1.50 -19.61 30.10
CA LYS A 26 -2.38 -18.53 30.57
C LYS A 26 -3.52 -19.03 31.46
N ARG A 27 -4.07 -20.23 31.20
CA ARG A 27 -5.10 -20.85 32.04
C ARG A 27 -4.56 -21.27 33.42
N ASN A 28 -3.28 -21.64 33.49
CA ASN A 28 -2.64 -22.14 34.71
C ASN A 28 -1.95 -21.07 35.55
N MET A 29 -1.69 -19.87 34.99
CA MET A 29 -1.09 -18.74 35.71
C MET A 29 -2.03 -17.52 35.73
N GLN A 30 -2.70 -17.29 36.87
CA GLN A 30 -3.68 -16.22 37.08
C GLN A 30 -3.17 -14.79 36.76
N LEU A 31 -1.84 -14.58 36.70
CA LEU A 31 -1.23 -13.27 36.42
C LEU A 31 -0.99 -12.99 34.92
N MET A 32 -1.04 -14.01 34.05
CA MET A 32 -0.77 -13.87 32.60
C MET A 32 -1.85 -13.12 31.82
N GLY A 33 -3.01 -12.86 32.44
CA GLY A 33 -4.08 -12.04 31.86
C GLY A 33 -4.05 -10.57 32.27
N LYS A 34 -3.04 -10.14 33.04
CA LYS A 34 -2.98 -8.78 33.63
C LYS A 34 -2.08 -7.79 32.87
N TYR A 35 -1.54 -8.20 31.73
CA TYR A 35 -0.71 -7.38 30.84
C TYR A 35 -0.74 -7.97 29.43
N ASN A 36 -0.26 -7.22 28.43
CA ASN A 36 -0.34 -7.66 27.04
C ASN A 36 0.62 -8.83 26.79
N LEU A 37 0.09 -9.89 26.21
CA LEU A 37 0.82 -11.11 25.88
C LEU A 37 0.66 -11.39 24.40
N ALA A 38 1.77 -11.56 23.70
CA ALA A 38 1.83 -11.85 22.28
C ALA A 38 2.61 -13.15 22.00
N VAL A 39 2.37 -13.73 20.83
CA VAL A 39 3.07 -14.93 20.35
C VAL A 39 3.69 -14.59 19.00
N ASP A 40 5.00 -14.79 18.87
CA ASP A 40 5.69 -14.70 17.58
C ASP A 40 5.53 -16.03 16.82
N GLN A 41 4.45 -16.13 16.05
CA GLN A 41 4.08 -17.35 15.32
C GLN A 41 5.05 -17.69 14.18
N ARG A 42 5.78 -16.69 13.66
CA ARG A 42 6.75 -16.88 12.58
C ARG A 42 8.09 -17.38 13.08
N LYS A 43 8.37 -17.29 14.39
CA LYS A 43 9.63 -17.65 15.09
C LYS A 43 10.90 -16.96 14.56
N GLU A 44 10.81 -16.18 13.49
CA GLU A 44 11.95 -15.55 12.83
C GLU A 44 12.11 -14.07 13.20
N GLY A 45 11.02 -13.33 13.45
CA GLY A 45 11.07 -11.88 13.64
C GLY A 45 11.76 -11.48 14.95
N LEU A 46 11.24 -11.97 16.08
CA LEU A 46 11.83 -11.71 17.40
C LEU A 46 13.20 -12.38 17.53
N GLN A 47 13.36 -13.60 17.03
CA GLN A 47 14.62 -14.33 17.11
C GLN A 47 15.74 -13.60 16.35
N ARG A 48 15.49 -13.17 15.11
CA ARG A 48 16.45 -12.40 14.31
C ARG A 48 16.78 -11.06 14.96
N TYR A 49 15.80 -10.39 15.57
CA TYR A 49 16.06 -9.15 16.30
C TYR A 49 16.95 -9.39 17.53
N MET A 50 16.67 -10.43 18.32
CA MET A 50 17.52 -10.82 19.46
C MET A 50 18.95 -11.16 19.02
N GLU A 51 19.11 -11.90 17.92
CA GLU A 51 20.43 -12.21 17.33
C GLU A 51 21.20 -10.95 16.92
N GLN A 52 20.53 -9.99 16.27
CA GLN A 52 21.12 -8.69 15.90
C GLN A 52 21.57 -7.88 17.10
N GLN A 53 20.87 -8.00 18.23
CA GLN A 53 21.22 -7.33 19.49
C GLN A 53 22.18 -8.15 20.37
N ASN A 54 22.72 -9.26 19.86
CA ASN A 54 23.59 -10.21 20.59
C ASN A 54 22.95 -10.77 21.88
N VAL A 55 21.64 -11.02 21.86
CA VAL A 55 20.88 -11.59 22.98
C VAL A 55 20.66 -13.08 22.77
N GLN A 56 21.10 -13.90 23.73
CA GLN A 56 21.04 -15.38 23.62
C GLN A 56 20.20 -16.06 24.72
N GLY A 57 19.62 -15.32 25.67
CA GLY A 57 18.91 -15.87 26.82
C GLY A 57 17.56 -15.21 27.07
N ILE A 58 16.63 -15.96 27.66
CA ILE A 58 15.33 -15.48 28.15
C ILE A 58 15.22 -15.73 29.66
N PRO A 59 14.49 -14.90 30.44
CA PRO A 59 13.72 -13.73 30.02
C PRO A 59 14.62 -12.54 29.71
N HIS A 60 14.30 -11.83 28.63
CA HIS A 60 14.97 -10.59 28.23
C HIS A 60 13.92 -9.54 27.90
N SER A 61 14.27 -8.28 28.06
CA SER A 61 13.39 -7.15 27.84
C SER A 61 14.14 -6.06 27.12
N PHE A 62 13.43 -5.39 26.22
CA PHE A 62 13.89 -4.21 25.50
C PHE A 62 12.94 -3.07 25.85
N LEU A 63 13.50 -1.92 26.18
CA LEU A 63 12.75 -0.70 26.46
C LEU A 63 13.08 0.33 25.39
N PHE A 64 12.03 0.94 24.85
CA PHE A 64 12.12 1.95 23.81
C PHE A 64 11.48 3.25 24.31
N ASP A 65 12.03 4.39 23.90
CA ASP A 65 11.38 5.68 24.10
C ASP A 65 10.26 5.92 23.07
N LYS A 66 9.58 7.07 23.19
CA LYS A 66 8.50 7.48 22.28
C LYS A 66 8.96 7.74 20.83
N LEU A 67 10.27 7.84 20.59
CA LEU A 67 10.86 8.04 19.26
C LEU A 67 11.37 6.72 18.67
N GLY A 68 11.13 5.59 19.34
CA GLY A 68 11.56 4.27 18.89
C GLY A 68 13.03 3.95 19.18
N ASN A 69 13.76 4.79 19.91
CA ASN A 69 15.14 4.50 20.29
C ASN A 69 15.16 3.46 21.41
N MET A 70 15.99 2.43 21.28
CA MET A 70 16.23 1.47 22.37
C MET A 70 17.01 2.16 23.50
N VAL A 71 16.34 2.44 24.61
CA VAL A 71 16.92 3.12 25.77
C VAL A 71 17.52 2.17 26.77
N TRP A 72 17.10 0.90 26.76
CA TRP A 72 17.64 -0.12 27.65
C TRP A 72 17.31 -1.54 27.16
N GLN A 73 18.18 -2.50 27.47
CA GLN A 73 17.88 -3.93 27.31
C GLN A 73 18.52 -4.77 28.43
N GLY A 74 17.86 -5.86 28.83
CA GLY A 74 18.35 -6.74 29.90
C GLY A 74 17.26 -7.62 30.51
N GLN A 75 17.59 -8.31 31.62
CA GLN A 75 16.60 -9.13 32.33
C GLN A 75 15.54 -8.26 33.03
N PRO A 76 14.24 -8.59 32.94
CA PRO A 76 13.17 -7.77 33.51
C PRO A 76 13.24 -7.62 35.04
N THR A 77 13.96 -8.51 35.73
CA THR A 77 14.18 -8.47 37.18
C THR A 77 15.35 -7.58 37.60
N ASN A 78 16.12 -7.03 36.66
CA ASN A 78 17.20 -6.10 36.97
C ASN A 78 16.61 -4.77 37.49
N ALA A 79 17.19 -4.22 38.57
CA ALA A 79 16.76 -2.95 39.15
C ALA A 79 16.82 -1.77 38.15
N GLU A 80 17.75 -1.80 37.19
CA GLU A 80 17.86 -0.80 36.12
C GLU A 80 16.62 -0.79 35.22
N CYS A 81 15.98 -1.94 34.99
CA CYS A 81 14.72 -2.03 34.22
C CYS A 81 13.65 -1.13 34.83
N GLN A 82 13.51 -1.16 36.16
CA GLN A 82 12.54 -0.33 36.87
C GLN A 82 12.89 1.16 36.76
N GLN A 83 14.17 1.52 36.87
CA GLN A 83 14.61 2.92 36.75
C GLN A 83 14.30 3.48 35.36
N HIS A 84 14.59 2.72 34.30
CA HIS A 84 14.27 3.12 32.94
C HIS A 84 12.76 3.22 32.69
N LEU A 85 11.95 2.33 33.24
CA LEU A 85 10.48 2.42 33.17
C LEU A 85 9.93 3.66 33.90
N GLU A 86 10.48 4.00 35.06
CA GLU A 86 10.10 5.20 35.81
C GLU A 86 10.50 6.48 35.05
N MET A 87 11.67 6.50 34.40
CA MET A 87 12.09 7.59 33.53
C MET A 87 11.17 7.75 32.31
N LEU A 88 10.79 6.64 31.66
CA LEU A 88 9.88 6.64 30.53
C LEU A 88 8.49 7.16 30.93
N ASP A 89 7.89 6.63 32.00
CA ASP A 89 6.58 7.07 32.50
C ASP A 89 6.58 8.56 32.90
N ALA A 90 7.67 9.04 33.52
CA ALA A 90 7.85 10.45 33.89
C ALA A 90 8.08 11.37 32.67
N SER A 91 8.81 10.90 31.65
CA SER A 91 9.05 11.66 30.41
C SER A 91 7.76 11.97 29.64
N VAL A 92 6.76 11.07 29.72
CA VAL A 92 5.41 11.28 29.16
C VAL A 92 4.58 12.25 30.03
N ALA A 93 4.98 12.53 31.28
CA ALA A 93 4.34 13.51 32.14
C ALA A 93 4.86 14.94 31.94
N LEU A 94 6.12 15.13 31.53
CA LEU A 94 6.73 16.46 31.36
C LEU A 94 6.29 17.20 30.08
N VAL A 95 5.82 16.49 29.05
CA VAL A 95 5.32 17.09 27.79
C VAL A 95 3.98 17.82 27.97
N GLN A 96 3.24 17.58 29.07
CA GLN A 96 1.91 18.16 29.27
C GLN A 96 1.90 19.56 29.92
N ASN A 97 3.07 20.13 30.30
CA ASN A 97 3.14 21.39 31.07
C ASN A 97 3.97 22.53 30.44
N GLN A 98 4.38 22.41 29.19
CA GLN A 98 4.77 23.56 28.38
C GLN A 98 3.93 23.50 27.12
N GLN A 99 3.04 24.47 26.92
CA GLN A 99 2.48 24.72 25.59
C GLN A 99 3.56 25.41 24.75
N PRO A 100 4.00 24.83 23.62
CA PRO A 100 4.37 25.63 22.47
C PRO A 100 3.09 25.93 21.68
N SER A 101 3.03 27.15 21.16
CA SER A 101 2.00 27.63 20.23
C SER A 101 1.83 26.67 19.05
N GLN A 102 0.62 26.63 18.51
CA GLN A 102 0.12 25.79 17.41
C GLN A 102 0.94 25.82 16.10
N GLU A 103 2.09 26.49 16.03
CA GLU A 103 2.89 26.65 14.81
C GLU A 103 4.13 25.74 14.77
N VAL A 104 4.51 25.04 15.84
CA VAL A 104 5.60 24.02 15.82
C VAL A 104 5.04 22.60 15.92
N PHE A 105 3.74 22.45 16.12
CA PHE A 105 3.06 21.16 16.30
C PHE A 105 2.67 20.49 14.98
N GLU A 106 2.65 21.22 13.86
CA GLU A 106 2.36 20.67 12.53
C GLU A 106 3.63 20.27 11.76
N GLU A 107 4.78 20.92 12.02
CA GLU A 107 6.03 20.63 11.28
C GLU A 107 6.80 19.39 11.75
N PHE A 108 6.50 18.82 12.93
CA PHE A 108 7.25 17.66 13.46
C PHE A 108 6.49 16.33 13.38
N TRP A 109 5.20 16.35 13.04
CA TRP A 109 4.34 15.16 12.95
C TRP A 109 4.18 14.61 11.52
N GLU A 110 4.79 15.25 10.52
CA GLU A 110 4.84 14.71 9.15
C GLU A 110 6.05 13.78 8.88
N GLU A 111 7.06 13.72 9.76
CA GLU A 111 8.29 12.95 9.49
C GLU A 111 8.49 11.64 10.28
N VAL A 112 7.60 11.24 11.20
CA VAL A 112 7.80 10.00 12.01
C VAL A 112 6.53 9.16 12.24
N TYR A 113 5.54 9.26 11.35
CA TYR A 113 4.42 8.30 11.30
C TYR A 113 4.15 7.87 9.86
N GLU A 114 5.11 7.17 9.26
CA GLU A 114 4.73 6.01 8.47
C GLU A 114 4.62 4.85 9.47
N ASP A 115 3.39 4.58 9.91
CA ASP A 115 3.00 3.18 9.93
C ASP A 115 3.42 2.66 8.56
N GLU A 116 4.33 1.68 8.47
CA GLU A 116 4.35 0.84 7.27
C GLU A 116 2.99 0.12 7.31
N GLU A 117 1.96 0.82 6.80
CA GLU A 117 0.89 0.22 6.04
C GLU A 117 1.59 -0.86 5.23
N TYR A 118 1.21 -2.12 5.43
CA TYR A 118 1.71 -3.21 4.61
C TYR A 118 1.14 -2.95 3.22
N GLU A 119 1.74 -1.99 2.51
CA GLU A 119 1.34 -1.48 1.21
C GLU A 119 1.81 -2.55 0.25
N VAL A 120 0.98 -3.58 0.14
CA VAL A 120 1.22 -4.66 -0.78
C VAL A 120 1.10 -4.07 -2.17
N ASP A 121 2.25 -3.91 -2.82
CA ASP A 121 2.34 -3.55 -4.22
C ASP A 121 1.78 -4.72 -5.06
N ILE A 122 0.45 -4.74 -5.21
CA ILE A 122 -0.28 -5.74 -6.00
C ILE A 122 0.27 -5.81 -7.43
N PRO A 123 0.55 -4.68 -8.14
CA PRO A 123 1.24 -4.71 -9.41
C PRO A 123 2.58 -5.45 -9.37
N ARG A 124 3.39 -5.29 -8.32
CA ARG A 124 4.62 -6.07 -8.14
C ARG A 124 4.34 -7.55 -7.91
N ILE A 125 3.38 -7.92 -7.05
CA ILE A 125 3.00 -9.34 -6.87
C ILE A 125 2.68 -9.96 -8.22
N ILE A 126 1.85 -9.31 -9.04
CA ILE A 126 1.45 -9.80 -10.37
C ILE A 126 2.66 -10.05 -11.27
N ARG A 127 3.67 -9.18 -11.24
CA ARG A 127 4.89 -9.31 -12.05
C ARG A 127 5.79 -10.46 -11.60
N GLU A 128 5.70 -10.86 -10.33
CA GLU A 128 6.50 -11.94 -9.73
C GLU A 128 5.80 -13.31 -9.82
N LEU A 129 4.53 -13.36 -10.24
CA LEU A 129 3.77 -14.60 -10.43
C LEU A 129 4.38 -15.51 -11.51
N ASP A 130 4.38 -16.81 -11.25
CA ASP A 130 4.79 -17.82 -12.23
C ASP A 130 3.56 -18.34 -13.01
N PHE A 131 3.40 -17.84 -14.23
CA PHE A 131 2.20 -18.10 -15.05
C PHE A 131 2.16 -19.54 -15.59
N VAL A 132 1.01 -20.19 -15.40
CA VAL A 132 0.59 -21.42 -16.08
C VAL A 132 -0.10 -21.07 -17.41
N THR A 133 -0.87 -19.99 -17.43
CA THR A 133 -1.58 -19.47 -18.60
C THR A 133 -1.61 -17.95 -18.52
N ASN A 134 -1.24 -17.27 -19.60
CA ASN A 134 -1.22 -15.80 -19.68
C ASN A 134 -1.85 -15.39 -21.01
N VAL A 135 -3.15 -15.12 -21.00
CA VAL A 135 -3.94 -14.70 -22.18
C VAL A 135 -4.14 -13.19 -22.25
N GLN A 136 -3.97 -12.48 -21.14
CA GLN A 136 -4.05 -11.02 -21.04
C GLN A 136 -2.88 -10.51 -20.22
N GLU A 137 -2.09 -9.59 -20.76
CA GLU A 137 -1.03 -8.92 -20.01
C GLU A 137 -1.61 -7.83 -19.09
N TYR A 138 -1.04 -7.69 -17.89
CA TYR A 138 -1.36 -6.58 -17.00
C TYR A 138 -0.83 -5.26 -17.58
N LYS A 139 -1.67 -4.21 -17.57
CA LYS A 139 -1.28 -2.85 -17.90
C LYS A 139 -1.50 -1.95 -16.69
N GLU A 140 -0.55 -1.07 -16.45
CA GLU A 140 -0.62 -0.14 -15.32
C GLU A 140 -1.92 0.67 -15.34
N GLY A 141 -2.56 0.79 -14.18
CA GLY A 141 -3.85 1.47 -14.05
C GLY A 141 -5.07 0.66 -14.48
N MET A 142 -4.92 -0.62 -14.82
CA MET A 142 -6.06 -1.54 -14.89
C MET A 142 -6.54 -1.89 -13.48
N PRO A 143 -7.85 -1.88 -13.20
CA PRO A 143 -8.40 -2.57 -12.04
C PRO A 143 -7.98 -4.04 -12.06
N ILE A 144 -7.78 -4.63 -10.89
CA ILE A 144 -7.22 -5.98 -10.74
C ILE A 144 -8.25 -6.87 -10.03
N MET A 145 -8.37 -8.10 -10.49
CA MET A 145 -9.02 -9.20 -9.77
C MET A 145 -8.02 -10.33 -9.59
N ILE A 146 -7.77 -10.71 -8.34
CA ILE A 146 -7.02 -11.90 -7.98
C ILE A 146 -7.99 -12.92 -7.39
N GLU A 147 -8.10 -14.10 -7.99
CA GLU A 147 -8.87 -15.21 -7.44
C GLU A 147 -7.94 -16.28 -6.87
N CYS A 148 -8.08 -16.60 -5.59
CA CYS A 148 -7.28 -17.59 -4.89
C CYS A 148 -7.96 -18.96 -4.95
N PHE A 149 -7.24 -19.97 -5.44
CA PHE A 149 -7.76 -21.33 -5.58
C PHE A 149 -6.74 -22.42 -5.24
N ALA A 150 -7.26 -23.65 -5.11
CA ALA A 150 -6.44 -24.85 -4.98
C ALA A 150 -6.96 -25.98 -5.86
N THR A 151 -6.07 -26.88 -6.25
CA THR A 151 -6.35 -28.01 -7.15
C THR A 151 -7.23 -29.08 -6.53
N TRP A 152 -7.28 -29.15 -5.20
CA TRP A 152 -8.15 -30.04 -4.44
C TRP A 152 -9.51 -29.41 -4.07
N CYS A 153 -9.72 -28.13 -4.36
CA CYS A 153 -10.91 -27.39 -4.01
C CYS A 153 -12.00 -27.57 -5.08
N GLN A 154 -12.96 -28.47 -4.84
CA GLN A 154 -14.05 -28.72 -5.79
C GLN A 154 -14.89 -27.46 -6.10
N PRO A 155 -15.26 -26.59 -5.12
CA PRO A 155 -15.95 -25.35 -5.43
C PRO A 155 -15.15 -24.43 -6.37
N CYS A 156 -13.82 -24.41 -6.26
CA CYS A 156 -12.94 -23.65 -7.14
C CYS A 156 -12.98 -24.20 -8.57
N ILE A 157 -12.89 -25.53 -8.72
CA ILE A 157 -13.01 -26.20 -10.03
C ILE A 157 -14.38 -25.90 -10.67
N ASN A 158 -15.44 -25.87 -9.88
CA ASN A 158 -16.79 -25.54 -10.35
C ASN A 158 -16.93 -24.07 -10.78
N ALA A 159 -16.08 -23.17 -10.27
CA ALA A 159 -16.07 -21.75 -10.64
C ALA A 159 -15.37 -21.48 -11.98
N VAL A 160 -14.57 -22.42 -12.50
CA VAL A 160 -13.77 -22.26 -13.73
C VAL A 160 -14.60 -21.77 -14.93
N PRO A 161 -15.79 -22.33 -15.26
CA PRO A 161 -16.58 -21.83 -16.38
C PRO A 161 -17.01 -20.37 -16.19
N HIS A 162 -17.29 -19.97 -14.95
CA HIS A 162 -17.67 -18.61 -14.60
C HIS A 162 -16.49 -17.65 -14.71
N LEU A 163 -15.31 -18.04 -14.22
CA LEU A 163 -14.08 -17.24 -14.31
C LEU A 163 -13.66 -17.00 -15.76
N ALA A 164 -13.72 -18.05 -16.60
CA ALA A 164 -13.43 -17.94 -18.02
C ALA A 164 -14.40 -16.96 -18.73
N GLU A 165 -15.69 -17.00 -18.40
CA GLU A 165 -16.69 -16.09 -18.97
C GLU A 165 -16.52 -14.65 -18.46
N MET A 166 -16.18 -14.47 -17.17
CA MET A 166 -15.91 -13.15 -16.61
C MET A 166 -14.68 -12.51 -17.26
N HIS A 167 -13.63 -13.30 -17.50
CA HIS A 167 -12.42 -12.82 -18.18
C HIS A 167 -12.70 -12.36 -19.61
N GLU A 168 -13.56 -13.08 -20.35
CA GLU A 168 -14.00 -12.67 -21.69
C GLU A 168 -14.87 -11.40 -21.65
N THR A 169 -15.73 -11.27 -20.64
CA THR A 169 -16.69 -10.16 -20.50
C THR A 169 -16.05 -8.88 -19.99
N PHE A 170 -15.10 -8.97 -19.05
CA PHE A 170 -14.51 -7.84 -18.32
C PHE A 170 -13.07 -7.56 -18.75
N ASN A 171 -12.86 -7.34 -20.05
CA ASN A 171 -11.54 -7.13 -20.65
C ASN A 171 -10.78 -5.86 -20.21
N ASN A 172 -11.43 -4.93 -19.51
CA ASN A 172 -10.81 -3.75 -18.91
C ASN A 172 -10.37 -3.97 -17.46
N VAL A 173 -10.64 -5.14 -16.89
CA VAL A 173 -10.11 -5.58 -15.59
C VAL A 173 -9.05 -6.62 -15.85
N TYR A 174 -7.88 -6.48 -15.22
CA TYR A 174 -6.87 -7.53 -15.24
C TYR A 174 -7.30 -8.64 -14.28
N MET A 175 -7.57 -9.82 -14.80
CA MET A 175 -8.03 -10.95 -13.99
C MET A 175 -6.98 -12.05 -13.97
N VAL A 176 -6.66 -12.58 -12.79
CA VAL A 176 -5.76 -13.73 -12.64
C VAL A 176 -6.24 -14.65 -11.51
N SER A 177 -6.29 -15.95 -11.79
CA SER A 177 -6.44 -16.97 -10.75
C SER A 177 -5.07 -17.44 -10.29
N VAL A 178 -4.83 -17.43 -8.97
CA VAL A 178 -3.53 -17.73 -8.37
C VAL A 178 -3.68 -18.87 -7.37
N SER A 179 -2.78 -19.85 -7.45
CA SER A 179 -2.65 -20.90 -6.45
C SER A 179 -1.31 -20.78 -5.72
N ILE A 180 -1.30 -21.11 -4.43
CA ILE A 180 -0.07 -21.26 -3.64
C ILE A 180 0.53 -22.67 -3.76
N GLU A 181 -0.10 -23.54 -4.56
CA GLU A 181 0.45 -24.86 -4.84
C GLU A 181 1.56 -24.83 -5.90
N GLU A 182 2.36 -25.90 -5.92
CA GLU A 182 3.37 -26.13 -6.95
C GLU A 182 2.75 -26.10 -8.37
N LYS A 183 3.45 -25.42 -9.29
CA LYS A 183 3.01 -25.21 -10.69
C LYS A 183 2.57 -26.50 -11.39
N ASN A 184 3.30 -27.59 -11.17
CA ASN A 184 3.02 -28.89 -11.79
C ASN A 184 1.64 -29.47 -11.42
N LYS A 185 1.12 -29.19 -10.21
CA LYS A 185 -0.22 -29.61 -9.80
C LYS A 185 -1.28 -28.82 -10.54
N VAL A 186 -1.09 -27.50 -10.68
CA VAL A 186 -2.01 -26.62 -11.40
C VAL A 186 -2.04 -26.99 -12.89
N GLU A 187 -0.88 -27.27 -13.49
CA GLU A 187 -0.80 -27.80 -14.87
C GLU A 187 -1.53 -29.14 -15.02
N ALA A 188 -1.45 -30.01 -14.01
CA ALA A 188 -2.18 -31.29 -14.02
C ALA A 188 -3.71 -31.09 -13.96
N LEU A 189 -4.19 -30.17 -13.12
CA LEU A 189 -5.61 -29.80 -13.10
C LEU A 189 -6.06 -29.22 -14.45
N LYS A 190 -5.26 -28.32 -15.02
CA LYS A 190 -5.53 -27.67 -16.31
C LYS A 190 -5.73 -28.69 -17.44
N ARG A 191 -4.90 -29.74 -17.50
CA ARG A 191 -5.03 -30.83 -18.50
C ARG A 191 -6.42 -31.49 -18.48
N ASN A 192 -7.08 -31.51 -17.33
CA ASN A 192 -8.41 -32.09 -17.14
C ASN A 192 -9.54 -31.04 -17.20
N THR A 193 -9.21 -29.75 -17.29
CA THR A 193 -10.17 -28.64 -17.23
C THR A 193 -9.89 -27.62 -18.35
N PRO A 194 -10.26 -27.91 -19.61
CA PRO A 194 -9.84 -27.12 -20.79
C PRO A 194 -10.22 -25.64 -20.76
N MET A 195 -11.25 -25.25 -20.02
CA MET A 195 -11.63 -23.82 -19.89
C MET A 195 -10.58 -22.99 -19.15
N MET A 196 -9.66 -23.62 -18.42
CA MET A 196 -8.50 -22.97 -17.80
C MET A 196 -7.53 -22.38 -18.83
N ASP A 197 -7.59 -22.77 -20.11
CA ASP A 197 -6.82 -22.11 -21.19
C ASP A 197 -7.35 -20.71 -21.56
N LYS A 198 -8.52 -20.31 -21.07
CA LYS A 198 -9.22 -19.10 -21.53
C LYS A 198 -8.99 -17.84 -20.68
N TYR A 199 -8.27 -17.95 -19.58
CA TYR A 199 -8.03 -16.85 -18.64
C TYR A 199 -6.67 -17.00 -17.98
N ASN A 200 -6.18 -15.94 -17.34
CA ASN A 200 -4.87 -15.98 -16.70
C ASN A 200 -4.88 -16.87 -15.45
N ILE A 201 -3.88 -17.74 -15.37
CA ILE A 201 -3.66 -18.62 -14.23
C ILE A 201 -2.17 -18.59 -13.90
N ALA A 202 -1.87 -18.39 -12.63
CA ALA A 202 -0.50 -18.41 -12.16
C ALA A 202 -0.38 -19.14 -10.82
N VAL A 203 0.86 -19.33 -10.39
CA VAL A 203 1.18 -19.73 -9.03
C VAL A 203 1.99 -18.64 -8.34
N ASP A 204 1.75 -18.47 -7.04
CA ASP A 204 2.49 -17.51 -6.19
C ASP A 204 3.94 -17.97 -5.94
N GLY A 205 4.26 -19.21 -6.34
CA GLY A 205 5.62 -19.74 -6.43
C GLY A 205 6.37 -19.66 -5.10
N LYS A 206 7.65 -19.21 -5.14
CA LYS A 206 8.55 -19.11 -3.98
C LYS A 206 8.36 -17.84 -3.15
N SER A 207 7.49 -16.91 -3.58
CA SER A 207 7.38 -15.59 -2.95
C SER A 207 6.48 -15.60 -1.72
N ASN A 208 5.51 -16.53 -1.65
CA ASN A 208 4.47 -16.63 -0.63
C ASN A 208 3.79 -15.28 -0.34
N GLN A 209 3.76 -14.35 -1.31
CA GLN A 209 3.26 -13.00 -1.08
C GLN A 209 1.74 -12.98 -1.03
N LEU A 210 1.08 -13.79 -1.87
CA LEU A 210 -0.36 -13.93 -1.85
C LEU A 210 -0.83 -14.70 -0.61
N ASP A 211 -0.11 -15.74 -0.21
CA ASP A 211 -0.39 -16.48 1.03
C ASP A 211 -0.36 -15.53 2.24
N ARG A 212 0.71 -14.75 2.38
CA ARG A 212 0.83 -13.69 3.39
C ARG A 212 -0.26 -12.64 3.26
N TYR A 213 -0.65 -12.26 2.04
CA TYR A 213 -1.71 -11.28 1.84
C TYR A 213 -3.06 -11.81 2.33
N MET A 214 -3.40 -13.07 2.02
CA MET A 214 -4.61 -13.73 2.51
C MET A 214 -4.65 -13.78 4.04
N GLU A 215 -3.53 -14.12 4.68
CA GLU A 215 -3.39 -14.11 6.15
C GLU A 215 -3.67 -12.72 6.74
N HIS A 216 -3.08 -11.65 6.18
CA HIS A 216 -3.30 -10.28 6.65
C HIS A 216 -4.76 -9.84 6.48
N GLN A 217 -5.45 -10.33 5.46
CA GLN A 217 -6.87 -10.06 5.21
C GLN A 217 -7.81 -10.97 6.02
N ASN A 218 -7.29 -11.86 6.86
CA ASN A 218 -8.03 -12.90 7.60
C ASN A 218 -8.90 -13.78 6.69
N VAL A 219 -8.34 -14.22 5.56
CA VAL A 219 -9.03 -15.07 4.58
C VAL A 219 -8.59 -16.52 4.73
N ASP A 220 -9.48 -17.34 5.27
CA ASP A 220 -9.22 -18.78 5.50
C ASP A 220 -9.93 -19.70 4.47
N GLY A 221 -10.74 -19.14 3.58
CA GLY A 221 -11.61 -19.89 2.66
C GLY A 221 -11.29 -19.66 1.20
N ILE A 222 -11.44 -20.69 0.37
CA ILE A 222 -11.35 -20.61 -1.10
C ILE A 222 -12.57 -21.29 -1.75
N PRO A 223 -13.01 -20.88 -2.96
CA PRO A 223 -12.44 -19.81 -3.78
C PRO A 223 -12.72 -18.42 -3.19
N HIS A 224 -11.74 -17.53 -3.28
CA HIS A 224 -11.84 -16.16 -2.76
C HIS A 224 -11.22 -15.18 -3.72
N CYS A 225 -11.78 -13.98 -3.80
CA CYS A 225 -11.37 -12.96 -4.75
C CYS A 225 -11.04 -11.68 -4.00
N PHE A 226 -10.02 -11.00 -4.47
CA PHE A 226 -9.70 -9.63 -4.11
C PHE A 226 -9.87 -8.76 -5.35
N LEU A 227 -10.64 -7.67 -5.22
CA LEU A 227 -10.82 -6.68 -6.26
C LEU A 227 -10.14 -5.38 -5.86
N PHE A 228 -9.29 -4.88 -6.75
CA PHE A 228 -8.60 -3.62 -6.60
C PHE A 228 -9.03 -2.66 -7.70
N ASP A 229 -9.15 -1.38 -7.36
CA ASP A 229 -9.40 -0.36 -8.37
C ASP A 229 -8.12 0.01 -9.15
N LYS A 230 -8.23 0.97 -10.05
CA LYS A 230 -7.12 1.44 -10.89
C LYS A 230 -5.94 2.07 -10.14
N THR A 231 -6.13 2.42 -8.87
CA THR A 231 -5.10 2.99 -7.99
C THR A 231 -4.40 1.92 -7.16
N GLY A 232 -4.84 0.66 -7.25
CA GLY A 232 -4.31 -0.43 -6.44
C GLY A 232 -5.00 -0.58 -5.07
N VAL A 233 -6.02 0.24 -4.78
CA VAL A 233 -6.77 0.15 -3.51
C VAL A 233 -7.75 -1.02 -3.58
N MET A 234 -7.75 -1.88 -2.55
CA MET A 234 -8.72 -2.97 -2.43
C MET A 234 -10.11 -2.41 -2.19
N VAL A 235 -11.04 -2.66 -3.12
CA VAL A 235 -12.42 -2.18 -3.06
C VAL A 235 -13.41 -3.24 -2.62
N TRP A 236 -13.03 -4.53 -2.71
CA TRP A 236 -13.89 -5.64 -2.29
C TRP A 236 -13.10 -6.95 -2.17
N GLN A 237 -13.62 -7.85 -1.33
CA GLN A 237 -13.19 -9.24 -1.29
C GLN A 237 -14.35 -10.21 -1.00
N GLY A 238 -14.29 -11.43 -1.52
CA GLY A 238 -15.34 -12.45 -1.34
C GLY A 238 -15.34 -13.55 -2.40
N GLN A 239 -16.42 -14.31 -2.52
CA GLN A 239 -16.48 -15.44 -3.47
C GLN A 239 -16.76 -15.00 -4.92
N PRO A 240 -16.12 -15.62 -5.93
CA PRO A 240 -16.21 -15.21 -7.34
C PRO A 240 -17.62 -15.30 -7.93
N MET A 241 -18.42 -16.27 -7.47
CA MET A 241 -19.75 -16.56 -8.05
C MET A 241 -20.86 -15.64 -7.52
N THR A 242 -20.54 -14.67 -6.67
CA THR A 242 -21.53 -13.77 -6.08
C THR A 242 -22.00 -12.70 -7.07
N ALA A 243 -23.27 -12.31 -6.99
CA ALA A 243 -23.80 -11.20 -7.78
C ALA A 243 -23.07 -9.87 -7.47
N GLU A 244 -22.59 -9.71 -6.23
CA GLU A 244 -21.80 -8.55 -5.82
C GLU A 244 -20.48 -8.47 -6.58
N CYS A 245 -19.70 -9.56 -6.62
CA CYS A 245 -18.46 -9.65 -7.40
C CYS A 245 -18.68 -9.21 -8.85
N ARG A 246 -19.67 -9.83 -9.51
CA ARG A 246 -20.04 -9.51 -10.90
C ARG A 246 -20.47 -8.05 -11.09
N ASN A 247 -21.25 -7.50 -10.18
CA ASN A 247 -21.69 -6.11 -10.25
C ASN A 247 -20.53 -5.13 -10.07
N LEU A 248 -19.57 -5.44 -9.19
CA LEU A 248 -18.39 -4.61 -9.00
C LEU A 248 -17.45 -4.70 -10.19
N LEU A 249 -17.23 -5.89 -10.74
CA LEU A 249 -16.50 -6.08 -12.00
C LEU A 249 -17.13 -5.27 -13.13
N LYS A 250 -18.46 -5.27 -13.25
CA LYS A 250 -19.16 -4.43 -14.24
C LYS A 250 -18.89 -2.93 -14.04
N LYS A 251 -18.85 -2.46 -12.78
CA LYS A 251 -18.49 -1.06 -12.47
C LYS A 251 -17.04 -0.79 -12.87
N LEU A 252 -16.08 -1.59 -12.39
CA LEU A 252 -14.65 -1.44 -12.68
C LEU A 252 -14.35 -1.52 -14.18
N ASN A 253 -15.00 -2.43 -14.90
CA ASN A 253 -14.86 -2.62 -16.34
C ASN A 253 -15.40 -1.42 -17.16
N THR A 254 -16.38 -0.69 -16.62
CA THR A 254 -16.93 0.54 -17.25
C THR A 254 -16.24 1.81 -16.77
N SER A 255 -15.52 1.75 -15.63
CA SER A 255 -14.67 2.83 -15.12
C SER A 255 -13.42 3.07 -15.98
N ILE A 256 -13.14 2.20 -16.96
CA ILE A 256 -12.33 2.53 -18.13
C ILE A 256 -13.25 3.01 -19.27
N LYS A 257 -13.90 4.15 -19.06
CA LYS A 257 -13.89 5.13 -20.15
C LYS A 257 -12.51 5.78 -20.06
N PRO A 258 -11.75 5.94 -21.15
CA PRO A 258 -10.57 6.79 -21.11
C PRO A 258 -11.05 8.19 -20.72
N THR A 259 -11.01 8.52 -19.44
CA THR A 259 -11.14 9.90 -19.02
C THR A 259 -9.78 10.49 -19.26
N ASN A 260 -9.75 11.45 -20.18
CA ASN A 260 -8.62 12.27 -20.61
C ASN A 260 -7.66 12.75 -19.51
N ASN A 261 -7.87 12.55 -18.20
CA ASN A 261 -7.14 13.24 -17.13
C ASN A 261 -5.81 12.62 -16.71
N ASP A 262 -5.65 11.30 -16.62
CA ASP A 262 -4.35 10.72 -16.20
C ASP A 262 -3.32 10.75 -17.35
N GLN A 263 -3.80 10.47 -18.57
CA GLN A 263 -3.03 10.69 -19.79
C GLN A 263 -2.82 12.19 -20.07
N ALA A 264 -3.80 13.08 -19.86
CA ALA A 264 -3.54 14.52 -19.97
C ALA A 264 -2.63 15.05 -18.87
N LYS A 265 -2.62 14.49 -17.66
CA LYS A 265 -1.69 14.90 -16.59
C LYS A 265 -0.25 14.55 -16.99
N SER A 266 -0.03 13.34 -17.50
CA SER A 266 1.27 12.91 -18.05
C SER A 266 1.66 13.72 -19.31
N VAL A 267 0.73 13.91 -20.25
CA VAL A 267 0.94 14.70 -21.48
C VAL A 267 1.21 16.16 -21.17
N LEU A 268 0.47 16.78 -20.25
CA LEU A 268 0.65 18.19 -19.86
C LEU A 268 1.99 18.39 -19.15
N THR A 269 2.37 17.50 -18.23
CA THR A 269 3.70 17.53 -17.60
C THR A 269 4.82 17.39 -18.63
N ASN A 270 4.66 16.50 -19.63
CA ASN A 270 5.64 16.33 -20.70
C ASN A 270 5.68 17.54 -21.65
N ILE A 271 4.54 18.14 -21.98
CA ILE A 271 4.45 19.38 -22.76
C ILE A 271 5.22 20.48 -22.03
N ILE A 272 4.91 20.76 -20.76
CA ILE A 272 5.53 21.85 -19.99
C ILE A 272 7.04 21.64 -19.84
N LYS A 273 7.49 20.42 -19.53
CA LYS A 273 8.92 20.07 -19.42
C LYS A 273 9.66 20.18 -20.75
N GLY A 274 8.96 20.04 -21.88
CA GLY A 274 9.53 20.14 -23.22
C GLY A 274 9.43 21.53 -23.86
N LEU A 275 8.86 22.53 -23.16
CA LEU A 275 8.78 23.91 -23.70
C LEU A 275 10.15 24.57 -23.72
N ASP A 276 10.45 25.23 -24.83
CA ASP A 276 11.62 26.11 -24.96
C ASP A 276 11.20 27.55 -24.58
N PHE A 277 11.58 27.98 -23.36
CA PHE A 277 11.10 29.23 -22.79
C PHE A 277 11.90 30.45 -23.30
N VAL A 278 11.19 31.51 -23.72
CA VAL A 278 11.75 32.86 -23.92
C VAL A 278 11.94 33.58 -22.58
N SER A 279 11.01 33.38 -21.65
CA SER A 279 11.09 33.88 -20.28
C SER A 279 10.42 32.86 -19.34
N ASN A 280 11.08 32.55 -18.22
CA ASN A 280 10.56 31.67 -17.20
C ASN A 280 10.74 32.31 -15.81
N VAL A 281 9.67 32.91 -15.30
CA VAL A 281 9.67 33.68 -14.04
C VAL A 281 9.26 32.85 -12.82
N LYS A 282 8.85 31.59 -13.02
CA LYS A 282 8.39 30.68 -11.98
C LYS A 282 8.52 29.24 -12.47
N GLU A 283 9.14 28.36 -11.70
CA GLU A 283 9.23 26.94 -12.06
C GLU A 283 7.90 26.20 -11.86
N TYR A 284 7.62 25.24 -12.75
CA TYR A 284 6.48 24.33 -12.61
C TYR A 284 6.79 23.26 -11.57
N LYS A 285 5.86 23.07 -10.62
CA LYS A 285 5.89 21.93 -9.70
C LYS A 285 4.78 20.96 -10.06
N GLU A 286 5.09 19.68 -10.06
CA GLU A 286 4.14 18.62 -10.37
C GLU A 286 2.94 18.66 -9.41
N GLY A 287 1.73 18.58 -9.96
CA GLY A 287 0.49 18.72 -9.19
C GLY A 287 -0.01 20.15 -9.05
N MET A 288 0.74 21.17 -9.47
CA MET A 288 0.21 22.53 -9.57
C MET A 288 -0.92 22.60 -10.62
N PRO A 289 -2.06 23.24 -10.32
CA PRO A 289 -3.04 23.62 -11.33
C PRO A 289 -2.37 24.48 -12.42
N VAL A 290 -2.60 24.14 -13.70
CA VAL A 290 -1.99 24.83 -14.84
C VAL A 290 -3.05 25.60 -15.62
N MET A 291 -2.76 26.86 -15.94
CA MET A 291 -3.44 27.63 -16.96
C MET A 291 -2.51 27.75 -18.17
N LEU A 292 -2.90 27.13 -19.28
CA LEU A 292 -2.21 27.20 -20.55
C LEU A 292 -2.95 28.19 -21.46
N GLU A 293 -2.26 29.24 -21.87
CA GLU A 293 -2.78 30.25 -22.79
C GLU A 293 -2.02 30.13 -24.12
N CYS A 294 -2.72 30.05 -25.24
CA CYS A 294 -2.09 29.94 -26.57
C CYS A 294 -2.16 31.30 -27.27
N PHE A 295 -1.03 31.82 -27.74
CA PHE A 295 -0.94 33.13 -28.39
C PHE A 295 -0.11 33.11 -29.68
N ALA A 296 -0.18 34.21 -30.44
CA ALA A 296 0.72 34.49 -31.55
C ALA A 296 1.10 35.98 -31.57
N THR A 297 2.32 36.31 -31.98
CA THR A 297 2.86 37.69 -32.01
C THR A 297 2.03 38.62 -32.90
N TRP A 298 1.49 38.10 -34.00
CA TRP A 298 0.65 38.84 -34.93
C TRP A 298 -0.78 39.06 -34.42
N CYS A 299 -1.26 38.34 -33.40
CA CYS A 299 -2.64 38.38 -32.90
C CYS A 299 -2.92 39.60 -31.99
N PRO A 300 -3.70 40.61 -32.44
CA PRO A 300 -3.96 41.81 -31.64
C PRO A 300 -4.73 41.56 -30.32
N PRO A 301 -5.79 40.72 -30.28
CA PRO A 301 -6.44 40.38 -29.02
C PRO A 301 -5.51 39.71 -28.01
N CYS A 302 -4.60 38.86 -28.48
CA CYS A 302 -3.63 38.17 -27.63
C CYS A 302 -2.67 39.18 -26.97
N ARG A 303 -2.16 40.15 -27.75
CA ARG A 303 -1.33 41.25 -27.20
C ARG A 303 -2.08 42.09 -26.16
N ALA A 304 -3.38 42.32 -26.36
CA ALA A 304 -4.21 43.04 -25.40
C ALA A 304 -4.44 42.27 -24.09
N ALA A 305 -4.32 40.93 -24.10
CA ALA A 305 -4.49 40.10 -22.91
C ALA A 305 -3.23 40.02 -22.03
N ILE A 306 -2.04 40.34 -22.56
CA ILE A 306 -0.75 40.21 -21.85
C ILE A 306 -0.73 40.94 -20.49
N PRO A 307 -1.17 42.21 -20.36
CA PRO A 307 -1.17 42.88 -19.07
C PRO A 307 -2.03 42.15 -18.02
N HIS A 308 -3.18 41.61 -18.42
CA HIS A 308 -4.04 40.85 -17.52
C HIS A 308 -3.43 39.50 -17.12
N LEU A 309 -2.73 38.82 -18.04
CA LEU A 309 -2.00 37.58 -17.72
C LEU A 309 -0.86 37.85 -16.72
N ALA A 310 -0.16 38.98 -16.85
CA ALA A 310 0.87 39.39 -15.90
C ALA A 310 0.28 39.67 -14.50
N GLU A 311 -0.85 40.37 -14.42
CA GLU A 311 -1.59 40.60 -13.17
C GLU A 311 -2.07 39.28 -12.54
N MET A 312 -2.61 38.36 -13.35
CA MET A 312 -3.06 37.04 -12.89
C MET A 312 -1.89 36.20 -12.35
N HIS A 313 -0.73 36.22 -13.02
CA HIS A 313 0.47 35.54 -12.56
C HIS A 313 0.98 36.13 -11.23
N ALA A 314 0.89 37.46 -11.07
CA ALA A 314 1.22 38.12 -9.81
C ALA A 314 0.24 37.73 -8.68
N LYS A 315 -1.06 37.66 -8.97
CA LYS A 315 -2.14 37.39 -8.01
C LYS A 315 -2.24 35.93 -7.59
N TYR A 316 -2.13 34.97 -8.52
CA TYR A 316 -2.39 33.56 -8.26
C TYR A 316 -1.09 32.76 -8.10
N LYS A 317 -0.55 32.74 -6.87
CA LYS A 317 0.73 32.07 -6.57
C LYS A 317 0.69 30.54 -6.64
N ASN A 318 -0.49 29.93 -6.54
CA ASN A 318 -0.65 28.47 -6.56
C ASN A 318 -1.09 27.92 -7.92
N VAL A 319 -1.19 28.77 -8.95
CA VAL A 319 -1.47 28.35 -10.33
C VAL A 319 -0.19 28.54 -11.14
N TYR A 320 0.12 27.58 -12.02
CA TYR A 320 1.17 27.72 -13.00
C TYR A 320 0.56 28.28 -14.29
N ILE A 321 0.88 29.53 -14.63
CA ILE A 321 0.34 30.18 -15.83
C ILE A 321 1.46 30.22 -16.88
N VAL A 322 1.21 29.65 -18.05
CA VAL A 322 2.16 29.60 -19.16
C VAL A 322 1.48 29.98 -20.47
N SER A 323 2.11 30.87 -21.22
CA SER A 323 1.70 31.25 -22.57
C SER A 323 2.55 30.52 -23.60
N ILE A 324 1.92 29.89 -24.60
CA ILE A 324 2.57 29.05 -25.62
C ILE A 324 2.27 29.58 -27.01
N SER A 325 3.30 29.65 -27.86
CA SER A 325 3.17 29.95 -29.29
C SER A 325 3.78 28.83 -30.12
N THR A 326 3.26 28.61 -31.32
CA THR A 326 3.85 27.70 -32.31
C THR A 326 4.82 28.41 -33.26
N GLU A 327 5.04 29.71 -33.06
CA GLU A 327 6.02 30.49 -33.84
C GLU A 327 7.45 30.17 -33.37
N GLU A 328 8.43 30.35 -34.27
CA GLU A 328 9.83 30.18 -33.89
C GLU A 328 10.22 31.11 -32.73
N LYS A 329 11.03 30.60 -31.80
CA LYS A 329 11.47 31.34 -30.61
C LYS A 329 12.05 32.72 -30.93
N SER A 330 12.89 32.79 -31.96
CA SER A 330 13.52 34.03 -32.45
C SER A 330 12.50 35.09 -32.88
N LYS A 331 11.32 34.68 -33.35
CA LYS A 331 10.23 35.58 -33.75
C LYS A 331 9.41 36.07 -32.56
N VAL A 332 9.36 35.30 -31.47
CA VAL A 332 8.70 35.68 -30.22
C VAL A 332 9.60 36.59 -29.38
N GLU A 333 10.91 36.43 -29.49
CA GLU A 333 11.93 37.28 -28.84
C GLU A 333 12.11 38.66 -29.48
N ALA A 334 11.83 38.78 -30.78
CA ALA A 334 11.95 40.00 -31.56
C ALA A 334 10.73 40.92 -31.40
#